data_AF-A0A388PNV7-F1
#
_entry.id   AF-A0A388PNV7-F1
#
_cell.length_a   1.000
_cell.length_b   1.000
_cell.length_c   1.000
_cell.angle_alpha   90.00
_cell.angle_beta   90.00
_cell.angle_gamma   90.00
#
_symmetry.space_group_name_H-M   'P 1'
#
loop_
_entity.id
_entity.type
_entity.pdbx_description
1 polymer ?
#
loop_
_entity_poly.entity_id
_entity_poly.type
_entity_poly.pdbx_seq_one_letter_code
_entity_poly.pdbx_strand_id
1 'polypeptide(L)'
;MSTEPAADAPAPHVVGASYEFDEVRRAHGGDPKPPNFVLHREGKVIGLCLGLGWHPRADAEPCEVWVGRKGDQAKWGIRLAETKGPLPVYVRRTEGGPWFFKGNYEVTSHTTDPALIRPRLQPPKIVAVAQVVFLRKLPA
;
A
#
# COMPACT_ATOMS: atom_id res chain seq x y z
N MET A 1 29.00 7.11 -31.48
CA MET A 1 28.36 6.02 -30.70
C MET A 1 28.52 6.40 -29.24
N SER A 2 27.61 7.23 -28.72
CA SER A 2 27.67 7.66 -27.32
C SER A 2 26.91 6.64 -26.50
N THR A 3 27.63 5.88 -25.67
CA THR A 3 27.03 5.01 -24.65
C THR A 3 26.38 5.89 -23.59
N GLU A 4 25.05 5.87 -23.53
CA GLU A 4 24.27 6.36 -22.40
C GLU A 4 24.73 5.64 -21.13
N PRO A 5 24.98 6.34 -20.01
CA PRO A 5 25.23 5.68 -18.74
C PRO A 5 23.94 4.95 -18.33
N ALA A 6 24.05 3.65 -18.07
CA ALA A 6 22.97 2.89 -17.44
C ALA A 6 22.55 3.64 -16.17
N ALA A 7 21.30 4.11 -16.14
CA ALA A 7 20.76 4.76 -14.96
C ALA A 7 20.96 3.82 -13.76
N ASP A 8 21.76 4.26 -12.78
CA ASP A 8 21.99 3.53 -11.54
C ASP A 8 20.65 3.06 -10.99
N ALA A 9 20.47 1.74 -10.87
CA ALA A 9 19.30 1.19 -10.23
C ALA A 9 19.23 1.78 -8.80
N PRO A 10 18.09 2.32 -8.37
CA PRO A 10 17.98 2.93 -7.05
C PRO A 10 18.36 1.91 -5.97
N ALA A 11 19.12 2.37 -4.98
CA ALA A 11 19.54 1.52 -3.87
C ALA A 11 18.31 0.85 -3.21
N PRO A 12 18.40 -0.43 -2.80
CA PRO A 12 17.29 -1.12 -2.16
C PRO A 12 16.80 -0.36 -0.92
N HIS A 13 15.48 -0.24 -0.77
CA HIS A 13 14.92 0.38 0.43
C HIS A 13 15.13 -0.53 1.65
N VAL A 14 15.50 0.08 2.79
CA VAL A 14 15.89 -0.61 4.03
C VAL A 14 14.73 -0.59 5.01
N VAL A 15 14.44 -1.73 5.63
CA VAL A 15 13.34 -1.84 6.62
C VAL A 15 13.57 -0.86 7.77
N GLY A 16 12.55 -0.08 8.10
CA GLY A 16 12.61 0.94 9.15
C GLY A 16 13.10 2.31 8.66
N ALA A 17 13.75 2.39 7.49
CA ALA A 17 14.12 3.67 6.89
C ALA A 17 12.91 4.40 6.33
N SER A 18 13.01 5.73 6.25
CA SER A 18 11.95 6.62 5.79
C SER A 18 12.30 7.26 4.46
N TYR A 19 11.29 7.42 3.60
CA TYR A 19 11.44 7.94 2.24
C TYR A 19 10.33 8.94 1.92
N GLU A 20 10.60 9.86 1.00
CA GLU A 20 9.56 10.72 0.44
C GLU A 20 8.70 9.96 -0.58
N PHE A 21 7.45 10.37 -0.77
CA PHE A 21 6.52 9.65 -1.66
C PHE A 21 7.06 9.56 -3.10
N ASP A 22 7.66 10.64 -3.59
CA ASP A 22 8.25 10.66 -4.93
C ASP A 22 9.47 9.74 -5.07
N GLU A 23 10.24 9.55 -4.00
CA GLU A 23 11.36 8.59 -3.99
C GLU A 23 10.81 7.16 -4.06
N VAL A 24 9.83 6.83 -3.22
CA VAL A 24 9.15 5.53 -3.23
C VAL A 24 8.57 5.24 -4.62
N ARG A 25 7.84 6.21 -5.20
CA ARG A 25 7.25 6.06 -6.52
C ARG A 25 8.31 5.81 -7.59
N ARG A 26 9.38 6.62 -7.63
CA ARG A 26 10.46 6.46 -8.62
C ARG A 26 11.18 5.12 -8.46
N ALA A 27 11.45 4.70 -7.22
CA ALA A 27 12.13 3.44 -6.93
C ALA A 27 11.39 2.22 -7.50
N HIS A 28 10.07 2.24 -7.50
CA HIS A 28 9.23 1.16 -8.03
C HIS A 28 8.72 1.39 -9.46
N GLY A 29 9.02 2.55 -10.06
CA GLY A 29 8.49 2.94 -11.37
C GLY A 29 6.97 3.16 -11.38
N GLY A 30 6.40 3.62 -10.27
CA GLY A 30 4.96 3.81 -10.13
C GLY A 30 4.42 5.02 -10.91
N ASP A 31 3.20 4.87 -11.40
CA ASP A 31 2.43 5.93 -12.06
C ASP A 31 2.11 7.05 -11.05
N PRO A 32 2.18 8.34 -11.43
CA PRO A 32 1.91 9.47 -10.54
C PRO A 32 0.41 9.71 -10.29
N LYS A 33 -0.47 8.81 -10.74
CA LYS A 33 -1.92 8.98 -10.71
C LYS A 33 -2.52 8.34 -9.47
N PRO A 34 -3.60 8.92 -8.90
CA PRO A 34 -4.31 8.30 -7.80
C PRO A 34 -4.86 6.91 -8.19
N PRO A 35 -5.13 6.03 -7.21
CA PRO A 35 -5.18 6.28 -5.77
C PRO A 35 -3.83 6.11 -5.05
N ASN A 36 -3.55 6.99 -4.08
CA ASN A 36 -2.23 7.06 -3.43
C ASN A 36 -1.95 5.95 -2.40
N PHE A 37 -2.94 5.12 -2.05
CA PHE A 37 -2.71 3.99 -1.13
C PHE A 37 -2.05 2.79 -1.82
N VAL A 38 -2.12 2.76 -3.15
CA VAL A 38 -1.52 1.73 -4.00
C VAL A 38 -0.44 2.38 -4.85
N LEU A 39 0.75 1.81 -4.85
CA LEU A 39 1.72 2.04 -5.92
C LEU A 39 1.33 1.12 -7.07
N HIS A 40 1.08 1.71 -8.24
CA HIS A 40 0.65 0.95 -9.41
C HIS A 40 1.39 1.38 -10.67
N ARG A 41 1.47 0.46 -11.63
CA ARG A 41 2.02 0.71 -12.97
C ARG A 41 1.21 -0.11 -13.96
N GLU A 42 0.76 0.50 -15.05
CA GLU A 42 0.02 -0.19 -16.12
C GLU A 42 -1.22 -0.96 -15.58
N GLY A 43 -1.88 -0.39 -14.57
CA GLY A 43 -3.06 -1.01 -13.95
C GLY A 43 -2.77 -2.14 -12.97
N LYS A 44 -1.51 -2.51 -12.70
CA LYS A 44 -1.11 -3.55 -11.75
C LYS A 44 -0.63 -2.94 -10.44
N VAL A 45 -0.93 -3.60 -9.33
CA VAL A 45 -0.40 -3.23 -8.01
C VAL A 45 1.05 -3.69 -7.90
N ILE A 46 1.95 -2.78 -7.53
CA ILE A 46 3.38 -3.05 -7.37
C ILE A 46 3.89 -2.71 -5.97
N GLY A 47 3.05 -2.15 -5.10
CA GLY A 47 3.39 -1.82 -3.71
C GLY A 47 2.28 -1.05 -3.03
N LEU A 48 2.46 -0.72 -1.76
CA LEU A 48 1.45 -0.06 -0.94
C LEU A 48 2.04 1.11 -0.15
N CYS A 49 1.28 2.20 -0.08
CA CYS A 49 1.58 3.38 0.73
C CYS A 49 0.41 3.63 1.69
N LEU A 50 0.47 3.02 2.87
CA LEU A 50 -0.62 2.97 3.84
C LEU A 50 -0.45 4.05 4.92
N GLY A 51 -1.28 5.09 4.88
CA GLY A 51 -1.33 6.06 5.98
C GLY A 51 -2.14 5.50 7.16
N LEU A 52 -1.56 5.46 8.36
CA LEU A 52 -2.24 4.97 9.57
C LEU A 52 -3.53 5.70 9.90
N GLY A 53 -3.65 6.96 9.45
CA GLY A 53 -4.88 7.72 9.57
C GLY A 53 -6.08 7.11 8.82
N TRP A 54 -5.86 6.31 7.78
CA TRP A 54 -6.89 5.67 6.95
C TRP A 54 -6.82 4.13 7.00
N HIS A 55 -5.67 3.58 7.39
CA HIS A 55 -5.43 2.15 7.58
C HIS A 55 -4.85 1.91 8.99
N PRO A 56 -5.67 2.00 10.06
CA PRO A 56 -5.18 1.97 11.45
C PRO A 56 -4.53 0.66 11.88
N ARG A 57 -4.60 -0.38 11.04
CA ARG A 57 -4.01 -1.71 11.26
C ARG A 57 -2.97 -2.08 10.21
N ALA A 58 -2.40 -1.10 9.50
CA ALA A 58 -1.36 -1.32 8.50
C ALA A 58 0.00 -1.75 9.09
N ASP A 59 0.19 -1.60 10.41
CA ASP A 59 1.37 -2.02 11.15
C ASP A 59 1.12 -3.18 12.13
N ALA A 60 -0.12 -3.70 12.15
CA ALA A 60 -0.50 -4.86 12.96
C ALA A 60 -0.14 -6.20 12.27
N GLU A 61 -0.30 -7.30 13.00
CA GLU A 61 -0.22 -8.67 12.46
C GLU A 61 -1.54 -9.41 12.75
N PRO A 62 -2.34 -9.77 11.73
CA PRO A 62 -2.11 -9.49 10.31
C PRO A 62 -2.24 -7.99 9.98
N CYS A 63 -1.52 -7.55 8.95
CA CYS A 63 -1.64 -6.21 8.42
C CYS A 63 -2.96 -6.09 7.64
N GLU A 64 -3.73 -5.03 7.89
CA GLU A 64 -5.02 -4.82 7.22
C GLU A 64 -5.02 -3.56 6.34
N VAL A 65 -5.43 -3.72 5.08
CA VAL A 65 -5.66 -2.62 4.15
C VAL A 65 -7.16 -2.38 4.04
N TRP A 66 -7.62 -1.29 4.67
CA TRP A 66 -9.02 -0.88 4.63
C TRP A 66 -9.28 -0.06 3.36
N VAL A 67 -9.98 -0.66 2.40
CA VAL A 67 -10.23 -0.02 1.10
C VAL A 67 -11.56 0.72 1.15
N GLY A 68 -11.54 2.02 0.88
CA GLY A 68 -12.75 2.85 0.83
C GLY A 68 -13.63 2.62 -0.40
N ARG A 69 -14.78 3.29 -0.44
CA ARG A 69 -15.77 3.20 -1.54
C ARG A 69 -15.68 4.34 -2.56
N LYS A 70 -14.83 5.35 -2.34
CA LYS A 70 -14.83 6.58 -3.14
C LYS A 70 -14.03 6.40 -4.44
N GLY A 71 -14.60 6.85 -5.56
CA GLY A 71 -13.94 6.79 -6.87
C GLY A 71 -13.53 5.37 -7.22
N ASP A 72 -12.30 5.18 -7.68
CA ASP A 72 -11.78 3.87 -8.09
C ASP A 72 -11.20 3.02 -6.95
N GLN A 73 -11.31 3.45 -5.69
CA GLN A 73 -10.75 2.71 -4.54
C GLN A 73 -11.21 1.25 -4.51
N ALA A 74 -12.51 1.00 -4.70
CA ALA A 74 -13.05 -0.35 -4.69
C ALA A 74 -12.46 -1.23 -5.81
N LYS A 75 -12.28 -0.67 -7.02
CA LYS A 75 -11.66 -1.39 -8.15
C LYS A 75 -10.21 -1.75 -7.84
N TRP A 76 -9.46 -0.83 -7.25
CA TRP A 76 -8.07 -1.08 -6.85
C TRP A 76 -7.95 -2.07 -5.69
N GLY A 77 -8.91 -2.09 -4.78
CA GLY A 77 -8.93 -3.13 -3.74
C GLY A 77 -9.15 -4.53 -4.30
N ILE A 78 -9.98 -4.69 -5.34
CA ILE A 78 -10.16 -5.98 -6.03
C ILE A 78 -8.83 -6.41 -6.65
N ARG A 79 -8.17 -5.50 -7.38
CA ARG A 79 -6.85 -5.77 -7.97
C ARG A 79 -5.81 -6.13 -6.91
N LEU A 80 -5.80 -5.42 -5.78
CA LEU A 80 -4.92 -5.73 -4.65
C LEU A 80 -5.22 -7.13 -4.11
N ALA A 81 -6.48 -7.48 -3.88
CA ALA A 81 -6.87 -8.81 -3.38
C ALA A 81 -6.45 -9.96 -4.32
N GLU A 82 -6.40 -9.71 -5.63
CA GLU A 82 -5.97 -10.67 -6.65
C GLU A 82 -4.45 -10.71 -6.84
N THR A 83 -3.72 -9.70 -6.33
CA THR A 83 -2.27 -9.58 -6.54
C THR A 83 -1.53 -10.73 -5.87
N LYS A 84 -0.50 -11.23 -6.57
CA LYS A 84 0.36 -12.33 -6.12
C LYS A 84 1.81 -11.87 -6.02
N GLY A 85 2.56 -12.52 -5.15
CA GLY A 85 3.97 -12.23 -4.94
C GLY A 85 4.22 -11.12 -3.91
N PRO A 86 5.49 -10.79 -3.69
CA PRO A 86 5.90 -9.81 -2.69
C PRO A 86 5.49 -8.39 -3.09
N LEU A 87 4.91 -7.67 -2.14
CA LEU A 87 4.54 -6.27 -2.24
C LEU A 87 5.33 -5.45 -1.21
N PRO A 88 6.13 -4.46 -1.62
CA PRO A 88 6.75 -3.54 -0.70
C PRO A 88 5.67 -2.69 -0.02
N VAL A 89 5.68 -2.66 1.31
CA VAL A 89 4.72 -1.89 2.11
C VAL A 89 5.44 -0.73 2.79
N TYR A 90 4.89 0.46 2.59
CA TYR A 90 5.30 1.68 3.25
C TYR A 90 4.17 2.19 4.13
N VAL A 91 4.51 2.64 5.34
CA VAL A 91 3.55 3.17 6.30
C VAL A 91 3.89 4.61 6.65
N ARG A 92 2.88 5.48 6.65
CA ARG A 92 2.99 6.86 7.12
C ARG A 92 2.20 7.05 8.40
N ARG A 93 2.76 7.79 9.35
CA ARG A 93 2.11 8.09 10.64
C ARG A 93 0.83 8.91 10.46
N THR A 94 -0.01 8.96 11.49
CA THR A 94 -1.29 9.67 11.46
C THR A 94 -1.09 11.18 11.26
N GLU A 95 -0.02 11.72 11.83
CA GLU A 95 0.35 13.15 11.75
C GLU A 95 0.92 13.53 10.37
N GLY A 96 1.19 12.57 9.49
CA GLY A 96 1.85 12.76 8.21
C GLY A 96 3.34 12.44 8.25
N GLY A 97 4.14 13.18 7.49
CA GLY A 97 5.58 12.98 7.36
C GLY A 97 5.97 11.91 6.31
N PRO A 98 7.19 11.34 6.44
CA PRO A 98 7.73 10.43 5.44
C PRO A 98 7.11 9.02 5.52
N TRP A 99 7.40 8.23 4.51
CA TRP A 99 6.95 6.85 4.34
C TRP A 99 8.00 5.87 4.86
N PHE A 100 7.68 5.14 5.92
CA PHE A 100 8.58 4.15 6.52
C PHE A 100 8.43 2.81 5.81
N PHE A 101 9.52 2.27 5.27
CA PHE A 101 9.50 0.93 4.66
C PHE A 101 9.34 -0.15 5.74
N LYS A 102 8.29 -0.97 5.62
CA LYS A 102 7.98 -2.04 6.59
C LYS A 102 8.49 -3.41 6.15
N GLY A 103 8.96 -3.55 4.92
CA GLY A 103 9.38 -4.79 4.29
C GLY A 103 8.40 -5.24 3.20
N ASN A 104 8.62 -6.45 2.71
CA ASN A 104 7.76 -7.08 1.72
C ASN A 104 6.66 -7.90 2.40
N TYR A 105 5.47 -7.86 1.82
CA TYR A 105 4.27 -8.54 2.30
C TYR A 105 3.64 -9.33 1.16
N GLU A 106 2.82 -10.31 1.50
CA GLU A 106 1.97 -10.98 0.53
C GLU A 106 0.50 -10.85 0.94
N VAL A 107 -0.37 -10.85 -0.05
CA VAL A 107 -1.83 -10.90 0.16
C VAL A 107 -2.22 -12.31 0.58
N THR A 108 -2.81 -12.44 1.76
CA THR A 108 -3.21 -13.76 2.29
C THR A 108 -4.70 -14.02 2.08
N SER A 109 -5.54 -13.01 2.27
CA SER A 109 -6.99 -13.10 2.07
C SER A 109 -7.61 -11.72 1.93
N HIS A 110 -8.91 -11.67 1.66
CA HIS A 110 -9.71 -10.45 1.68
C HIS A 110 -11.13 -10.76 2.15
N THR A 111 -11.88 -9.73 2.56
CA THR A 111 -13.29 -9.86 2.92
C THR A 111 -14.11 -8.65 2.50
N THR A 112 -15.34 -8.90 2.09
CA THR A 112 -16.41 -7.91 1.88
C THR A 112 -17.55 -8.08 2.88
N ASP A 113 -17.40 -8.98 3.87
CA ASP A 113 -18.46 -9.30 4.83
C ASP A 113 -18.77 -8.07 5.72
N PRO A 114 -20.01 -7.55 5.68
CA PRO A 114 -20.41 -6.43 6.53
C PRO A 114 -20.23 -6.69 8.03
N ALA A 115 -20.36 -7.95 8.50
CA ALA A 115 -20.17 -8.30 9.90
C ALA A 115 -18.72 -8.10 10.36
N LEU A 116 -17.75 -8.35 9.47
CA LEU A 116 -16.34 -8.10 9.71
C LEU A 116 -15.96 -6.64 9.46
N ILE A 117 -16.61 -5.96 8.53
CA ILE A 117 -16.28 -4.56 8.17
C ILE A 117 -16.84 -3.55 9.18
N ARG A 118 -18.08 -3.70 9.63
CA ARG A 118 -18.75 -2.70 10.50
C ARG A 118 -17.96 -2.36 11.77
N PRO A 119 -17.34 -3.32 12.51
CA PRO A 119 -16.53 -3.02 13.68
C PRO A 119 -15.26 -2.21 13.39
N ARG A 120 -14.84 -2.11 12.13
CA ARG A 120 -13.65 -1.34 11.70
C ARG A 120 -13.99 0.10 11.32
N LEU A 121 -15.26 0.45 11.17
CA LEU A 121 -15.64 1.82 10.89
C LEU A 121 -15.31 2.71 12.10
N GLN A 122 -14.76 3.89 11.83
CA GLN A 122 -14.36 4.87 12.84
C GLN A 122 -14.92 6.25 12.46
N PRO A 123 -16.23 6.49 12.63
CA PRO A 123 -16.82 7.79 12.35
C PRO A 123 -16.21 8.92 13.21
N PRO A 124 -16.14 10.16 12.70
CA PRO A 124 -16.57 10.59 11.36
C PRO A 124 -15.53 10.32 10.26
N LYS A 125 -14.37 9.77 10.60
CA LYS A 125 -13.22 9.67 9.69
C LYS A 125 -13.36 8.53 8.69
N ILE A 126 -13.59 7.31 9.17
CA ILE A 126 -13.70 6.09 8.35
C ILE A 126 -15.15 5.62 8.41
N VAL A 127 -15.99 6.22 7.57
CA VAL A 127 -17.44 5.97 7.56
C VAL A 127 -17.86 4.88 6.56
N ALA A 128 -16.97 4.52 5.63
CA ALA A 128 -17.28 3.53 4.60
C ALA A 128 -16.03 2.76 4.18
N VAL A 129 -16.10 1.43 4.29
CA VAL A 129 -15.12 0.49 3.77
C VAL A 129 -15.84 -0.44 2.79
N ALA A 130 -15.24 -0.66 1.62
CA ALA A 130 -15.71 -1.57 0.58
C ALA A 130 -15.26 -3.01 0.87
N GLN A 131 -14.01 -3.16 1.27
CA GLN A 131 -13.35 -4.43 1.53
C GLN A 131 -12.15 -4.24 2.45
N VAL A 132 -11.75 -5.31 3.12
CA VAL A 132 -10.50 -5.39 3.86
C VAL A 132 -9.61 -6.43 3.20
N VAL A 133 -8.38 -6.06 2.85
CA VAL A 133 -7.36 -7.00 2.37
C VAL A 133 -6.38 -7.27 3.50
N PHE A 134 -6.09 -8.55 3.73
CA PHE A 134 -5.16 -9.01 4.75
C PHE A 134 -3.82 -9.32 4.12
N LEU A 135 -2.77 -8.82 4.75
CA LEU A 135 -1.39 -9.01 4.34
C LEU A 135 -0.61 -9.68 5.46
N ARG A 136 0.34 -10.54 5.07
CA ARG A 136 1.33 -11.14 5.97
C ARG A 136 2.71 -10.65 5.59
N LYS A 137 3.52 -10.31 6.59
CA LYS A 137 4.92 -9.92 6.35
C LYS A 137 5.73 -11.14 5.91
N LEU A 138 6.53 -10.98 4.86
CA LEU A 138 7.48 -11.99 4.42
C LEU A 138 8.78 -11.90 5.24
N PRO A 139 9.46 -13.03 5.49
CA PRO A 139 10.80 -13.00 6.07
C PRO A 139 11.75 -12.20 5.16
N ALA A 140 12.70 -11.51 5.80
CA ALA A 140 13.72 -10.71 5.12
C ALA A 140 14.77 -11.60 4.43
#